data_AF-A0A1Z4JBV6-F1
#
_entry.id   AF-A0A1Z4JBV6-F1
#
_cell.length_a   1.000
_cell.length_b   1.000
_cell.length_c   1.000
_cell.angle_alpha   90.00
_cell.angle_beta   90.00
_cell.angle_gamma   90.00
#
_symmetry.space_group_name_H-M   'P 1'
#
loop_
_entity.id
_entity.type
_entity.pdbx_description
1 polymer ?
#
loop_
_entity_poly.entity_id
_entity_poly.type
_entity_poly.pdbx_seq_one_letter_code
_entity_poly.pdbx_strand_id
1 'polypeptide(L)'
;MMSPCPACGYDENPDRTEFCVACGYDLTQISPDSSPSPPPIPQPLPIPLPTPTTPALPTAATARLIPKTVNAPVAEFVIDSVNTVIGKFDPVTGPVDIDLEGFKEDEFISRNHAEIYREGDQWKIKDLGSENGIFLRRVGESRFSARIDYPQVLSPGDEIAIAKLRFLFQSP
;
A
#
# COMPACT_ATOMS: atom_id res chain seq x y z
N MET A 1 30.39 -5.52 31.45
CA MET A 1 30.52 -6.95 31.71
C MET A 1 30.21 -7.67 30.41
N MET A 2 31.12 -8.46 29.83
CA MET A 2 30.84 -9.09 28.53
C MET A 2 29.61 -10.02 28.60
N SER A 3 28.76 -9.97 27.55
CA SER A 3 27.51 -10.73 27.47
C SER A 3 27.64 -11.94 26.53
N PRO A 4 27.38 -13.17 27.00
CA PRO A 4 27.46 -14.34 26.16
C PRO A 4 26.30 -14.47 25.17
N CYS A 5 26.63 -14.90 23.96
CA CYS A 5 25.67 -15.13 22.89
C CYS A 5 25.01 -16.51 23.02
N PRO A 6 23.68 -16.62 23.16
CA PRO A 6 22.99 -17.90 23.32
C PRO A 6 22.98 -18.76 22.04
N ALA A 7 23.16 -18.15 20.86
CA ALA A 7 23.11 -18.87 19.59
C ALA A 7 24.41 -19.63 19.24
N CYS A 8 25.58 -19.11 19.62
CA CYS A 8 26.87 -19.68 19.25
C CYS A 8 27.81 -19.93 20.45
N GLY A 9 27.46 -19.44 21.64
CA GLY A 9 28.26 -19.60 22.85
C GLY A 9 29.41 -18.61 23.02
N TYR A 10 29.56 -17.62 22.13
CA TYR A 10 30.64 -16.62 22.23
C TYR A 10 30.42 -15.65 23.38
N ASP A 11 31.38 -15.52 24.31
CA ASP A 11 31.23 -14.81 25.59
C ASP A 11 31.87 -13.41 25.67
N GLU A 12 32.59 -12.96 24.65
CA GLU A 12 33.32 -11.69 24.68
C GLU A 12 32.60 -10.52 23.98
N ASN A 13 31.26 -10.55 23.92
CA ASN A 13 30.53 -9.42 23.34
C ASN A 13 30.46 -8.23 24.32
N PRO A 14 30.70 -6.98 23.87
CA PRO A 14 30.53 -5.80 24.72
C PRO A 14 29.05 -5.53 25.05
N ASP A 15 28.74 -5.01 26.25
CA ASP A 15 27.38 -4.83 26.84
C ASP A 15 26.37 -4.01 25.99
N ARG A 16 26.79 -3.45 24.86
CA ARG A 16 25.97 -2.60 23.99
C ARG A 16 26.00 -3.00 22.52
N THR A 17 26.49 -4.21 22.22
CA THR A 17 26.49 -4.73 20.85
C THR A 17 25.10 -5.27 20.53
N GLU A 18 24.48 -4.73 19.48
CA GLU A 18 23.18 -5.17 18.98
C GLU A 18 23.28 -6.54 18.31
N PHE A 19 24.47 -6.87 17.79
CA PHE A 19 24.76 -8.13 17.10
C PHE A 19 26.05 -8.77 17.62
N CYS A 20 26.02 -10.09 17.78
CA CYS A 20 27.19 -10.90 18.13
C CYS A 20 28.28 -10.77 17.06
N VAL A 21 29.49 -10.38 17.45
CA VAL A 21 30.61 -10.14 16.52
C VAL A 21 31.13 -11.41 15.85
N ALA A 22 30.86 -12.58 16.43
CA ALA A 22 31.34 -13.86 15.92
C ALA A 22 30.38 -14.53 14.94
N CYS A 23 29.06 -14.36 15.11
CA CYS A 23 28.06 -15.09 14.31
C CYS A 23 26.94 -14.21 13.73
N GLY A 24 26.86 -12.93 14.10
CA GLY A 24 25.83 -12.00 13.62
C GLY A 24 24.45 -12.15 14.28
N TYR A 25 24.32 -12.93 15.36
CA TYR A 25 23.06 -13.08 16.10
C TYR A 25 22.66 -11.79 16.83
N ASP A 26 21.39 -11.38 16.73
CA ASP A 26 20.85 -10.19 17.41
C ASP A 26 20.71 -10.44 18.93
N LEU A 27 21.44 -9.67 19.74
CA LEU A 27 21.45 -9.79 21.21
C LEU A 27 20.43 -8.87 21.89
N THR A 28 19.69 -8.08 21.12
CA THR A 28 18.72 -7.09 21.62
C THR A 28 17.38 -7.73 21.98
N GLN A 29 17.12 -8.96 21.53
CA GLN A 29 15.83 -9.65 21.68
C GLN A 29 15.62 -10.44 22.98
N ILE A 30 16.47 -10.29 24.01
CA ILE A 30 16.29 -10.95 25.32
C ILE A 30 15.30 -10.17 26.20
N SER A 31 14.11 -9.86 25.67
CA SER A 31 12.96 -9.45 26.47
C SER A 31 12.13 -10.71 26.77
N PRO A 32 11.92 -11.09 28.05
CA PRO A 32 10.96 -12.12 28.36
C PRO A 32 9.55 -11.56 28.09
N ASP A 33 9.05 -11.81 26.89
CA ASP A 33 7.60 -11.79 26.64
C ASP A 33 7.01 -12.95 27.45
N SER A 34 6.50 -12.61 28.62
CA SER A 34 5.75 -13.51 29.48
C SER A 34 4.63 -12.70 30.12
N SER A 35 3.67 -12.32 29.29
CA SER A 35 2.35 -11.96 29.80
C SER A 35 1.46 -13.22 29.74
N PRO A 36 0.95 -13.72 30.88
CA PRO A 36 0.12 -14.92 30.88
C PRO A 36 -1.23 -14.64 30.22
N SER A 37 -1.57 -15.41 29.18
CA SER A 37 -2.90 -15.42 28.59
C SER A 37 -3.96 -15.80 29.64
N PRO A 38 -5.06 -15.05 29.76
CA PRO A 38 -6.20 -15.47 30.58
C PRO A 38 -6.91 -16.70 29.97
N PRO A 39 -7.65 -17.48 30.78
CA PRO A 39 -8.31 -18.71 30.33
C PRO A 39 -9.40 -18.44 29.28
N PRO A 40 -9.73 -19.43 28.43
CA PRO A 40 -10.76 -19.28 27.40
C PRO A 40 -12.14 -19.19 28.05
N ILE A 41 -12.82 -18.08 27.81
CA ILE A 41 -14.23 -17.87 28.14
C ILE A 41 -15.08 -18.69 27.15
N PRO A 42 -16.18 -19.36 27.57
CA PRO A 42 -17.05 -20.10 26.65
C PRO A 42 -17.61 -19.17 25.57
N GLN A 43 -17.37 -19.51 24.30
CA GLN A 43 -17.88 -18.75 23.16
C GLN A 43 -19.40 -18.96 23.04
N PRO A 44 -20.23 -17.90 23.03
CA PRO A 44 -21.63 -18.02 22.65
C PRO A 44 -21.74 -18.35 21.15
N LEU A 45 -22.76 -19.15 20.81
CA LEU A 45 -23.12 -19.55 19.44
C LEU A 45 -23.12 -18.34 18.48
N PRO A 46 -22.65 -18.49 17.23
CA PRO A 46 -22.61 -17.39 16.27
C PRO A 46 -24.04 -16.93 15.93
N ILE A 47 -24.39 -15.77 16.45
CA ILE A 47 -25.52 -14.97 15.97
C ILE A 47 -25.07 -14.44 14.60
N PRO A 48 -25.85 -14.56 13.50
CA PRO A 48 -25.47 -13.96 12.24
C PRO A 48 -25.35 -12.44 12.46
N LEU A 49 -24.13 -11.92 12.33
CA LEU A 49 -23.89 -10.49 12.37
C LEU A 49 -24.69 -9.85 11.22
N PRO A 50 -25.50 -8.80 11.47
CA PRO A 50 -25.74 -7.85 10.39
C PRO A 50 -24.37 -7.33 9.97
N THR A 51 -24.05 -7.49 8.69
CA THR A 51 -22.88 -6.85 8.07
C THR A 51 -22.84 -5.40 8.54
N PRO A 52 -21.74 -4.90 9.12
CA PRO A 52 -21.63 -3.47 9.36
C PRO A 52 -21.55 -2.79 8.00
N THR A 53 -22.70 -2.33 7.49
CA THR A 53 -22.73 -1.14 6.65
C THR A 53 -22.32 0.00 7.56
N THR A 54 -21.01 0.21 7.71
CA THR A 54 -20.46 1.39 8.34
C THR A 54 -20.47 2.49 7.27
N PRO A 55 -21.37 3.48 7.32
CA PRO A 55 -21.07 4.77 6.72
C PRO A 55 -19.92 5.37 7.54
N ALA A 56 -18.70 5.17 7.06
CA ALA A 56 -17.53 5.84 7.64
C ALA A 56 -17.75 7.35 7.52
N LEU A 57 -17.82 8.02 8.67
CA LEU A 57 -17.88 9.47 8.76
C LEU A 57 -16.73 10.08 7.93
N PRO A 58 -16.99 10.97 6.96
CA PRO A 58 -15.94 11.59 6.16
C PRO A 58 -15.28 12.71 6.97
N THR A 59 -14.11 12.46 7.55
CA THR A 59 -13.29 13.55 8.14
C THR A 59 -11.78 13.29 8.11
N ALA A 60 -11.32 12.54 7.12
CA ALA A 60 -9.95 12.65 6.63
C ALA A 60 -10.07 12.88 5.13
N ALA A 61 -9.27 13.78 4.57
CA ALA A 61 -9.32 14.11 3.16
C ALA A 61 -8.69 12.97 2.34
N THR A 62 -9.42 11.85 2.28
CA THR A 62 -9.03 10.55 1.71
C THR A 62 -9.54 10.47 0.27
N ALA A 63 -8.65 10.23 -0.68
CA ALA A 63 -9.06 10.01 -2.06
C ALA A 63 -9.41 8.53 -2.30
N ARG A 64 -10.07 8.24 -3.41
CA ARG A 64 -10.49 6.90 -3.84
C ARG A 64 -10.19 6.72 -5.31
N LEU A 65 -9.72 5.53 -5.68
CA LEU A 65 -9.60 5.09 -7.07
C LEU A 65 -10.58 3.97 -7.33
N ILE A 66 -11.49 4.19 -8.26
CA ILE A 66 -12.56 3.25 -8.58
C ILE A 66 -12.28 2.66 -9.96
N PRO A 67 -11.90 1.38 -10.08
CA PRO A 67 -11.70 0.75 -11.38
C PRO A 67 -12.98 0.75 -12.21
N LYS A 68 -12.87 1.13 -13.48
CA LYS A 68 -13.97 1.12 -14.46
C LYS A 68 -14.02 -0.18 -15.27
N THR A 69 -13.24 -1.17 -14.87
CA THR A 69 -13.20 -2.48 -15.53
C THR A 69 -14.38 -3.33 -15.07
N VAL A 70 -15.02 -4.04 -16.00
CA VAL A 70 -16.10 -4.98 -15.69
C VAL A 70 -15.51 -6.18 -14.95
N ASN A 71 -16.05 -6.53 -13.78
CA ASN A 71 -15.58 -7.62 -12.92
C ASN A 71 -14.16 -7.39 -12.36
N ALA A 72 -13.91 -6.19 -11.83
CA ALA A 72 -12.68 -5.89 -11.11
C ALA A 72 -12.59 -6.71 -9.81
N PRO A 73 -11.41 -7.26 -9.46
CA PRO A 73 -11.21 -8.02 -8.22
C PRO A 73 -11.38 -7.14 -6.97
N VAL A 74 -11.11 -5.85 -7.11
CA VAL A 74 -11.29 -4.83 -6.06
C VAL A 74 -12.26 -3.77 -6.57
N ALA A 75 -13.27 -3.40 -5.78
CA ALA A 75 -14.30 -2.44 -6.16
C ALA A 75 -13.83 -0.98 -6.11
N GLU A 76 -12.99 -0.65 -5.14
CA GLU A 76 -12.39 0.67 -4.95
C GLU A 76 -11.12 0.56 -4.09
N PHE A 77 -10.14 1.42 -4.36
CA PHE A 77 -8.93 1.57 -3.56
C PHE A 77 -8.99 2.88 -2.81
N VAL A 78 -8.74 2.82 -1.51
CA VAL A 78 -8.71 4.00 -0.64
C VAL A 78 -7.29 4.55 -0.63
N ILE A 79 -7.15 5.86 -0.81
CA ILE A 79 -5.89 6.59 -0.74
C ILE A 79 -5.93 7.46 0.51
N ASP A 80 -5.48 6.89 1.63
CA ASP A 80 -5.32 7.57 2.91
C ASP A 80 -3.89 8.07 3.17
N SER A 81 -2.93 7.60 2.38
CA SER A 81 -1.53 8.01 2.44
C SER A 81 -1.24 9.30 1.67
N VAL A 82 -0.21 10.03 2.11
CA VAL A 82 0.30 11.23 1.42
C VAL A 82 1.01 10.84 0.11
N ASN A 83 1.56 9.64 0.05
CA ASN A 83 2.17 9.06 -1.14
C ASN A 83 1.71 7.60 -1.26
N THR A 84 1.07 7.28 -2.38
CA THR A 84 0.55 5.96 -2.73
C THR A 84 1.13 5.54 -4.06
N VAL A 85 1.96 4.50 -4.02
CA VAL A 85 2.54 3.88 -5.22
C VAL A 85 1.58 2.84 -5.75
N ILE A 86 1.28 2.94 -7.04
CA ILE A 86 0.38 2.05 -7.77
C ILE A 86 1.19 1.24 -8.76
N GLY A 87 0.99 -0.07 -8.72
CA GLY A 87 1.63 -0.95 -9.68
C GLY A 87 1.34 -2.40 -9.37
N LYS A 88 2.34 -3.25 -9.61
CA LYS A 88 2.24 -4.68 -9.35
C LYS A 88 3.22 -5.08 -8.25
N PHE A 89 2.73 -5.86 -7.30
CA PHE A 89 3.56 -6.47 -6.28
C PHE A 89 4.68 -7.28 -6.94
N ASP A 90 5.90 -7.11 -6.42
CA ASP A 90 7.05 -7.90 -6.84
C ASP A 90 7.99 -8.10 -5.64
N PRO A 91 8.44 -9.34 -5.38
CA PRO A 91 9.23 -9.66 -4.21
C PRO A 91 10.63 -9.00 -4.22
N VAL A 92 11.09 -8.47 -5.37
CA VAL A 92 12.38 -7.79 -5.49
C VAL A 92 12.25 -6.29 -5.19
N THR A 93 11.21 -5.62 -5.68
CA THR A 93 10.96 -4.19 -5.40
C THR A 93 10.22 -3.93 -4.09
N GLY A 94 9.59 -4.94 -3.50
CA GLY A 94 8.82 -4.82 -2.26
C GLY A 94 7.33 -4.53 -2.50
N PRO A 95 6.55 -4.36 -1.41
CA PRO A 95 5.11 -4.14 -1.50
C PRO A 95 4.78 -2.76 -2.09
N VAL A 96 3.76 -2.71 -2.94
CA VAL A 96 3.12 -1.48 -3.41
C VAL A 96 1.92 -1.14 -2.54
N ASP A 97 1.56 0.14 -2.50
CA ASP A 97 0.44 0.63 -1.69
C ASP A 97 -0.91 0.23 -2.32
N ILE A 98 -0.99 0.32 -3.65
CA ILE A 98 -2.09 -0.22 -4.46
C ILE A 98 -1.53 -1.28 -5.41
N ASP A 99 -1.88 -2.53 -5.11
CA ASP A 99 -1.58 -3.67 -5.96
C ASP A 99 -2.69 -3.89 -7.01
N LEU A 100 -2.25 -3.96 -8.27
CA LEU A 100 -3.10 -4.20 -9.43
C LEU A 100 -2.89 -5.61 -10.00
N GLU A 101 -2.24 -6.52 -9.27
CA GLU A 101 -2.15 -7.93 -9.66
C GLU A 101 -3.56 -8.55 -9.77
N GLY A 102 -3.75 -9.45 -10.73
CA GLY A 102 -5.03 -10.14 -10.93
C GLY A 102 -6.11 -9.31 -11.63
N PHE A 103 -5.85 -8.03 -11.94
CA PHE A 103 -6.69 -7.29 -12.88
C PHE A 103 -6.47 -7.81 -14.30
N LYS A 104 -7.52 -7.69 -15.12
CA LYS A 104 -7.40 -7.97 -16.56
C LYS A 104 -6.38 -6.99 -17.15
N GLU A 105 -5.37 -7.50 -17.87
CA GLU A 105 -4.29 -6.70 -18.47
C GLU A 105 -3.23 -6.20 -17.47
N ASP A 106 -3.08 -6.85 -16.30
CA ASP A 106 -1.99 -6.58 -15.34
C ASP A 106 -0.58 -6.77 -15.94
N GLU A 107 -0.45 -7.55 -17.01
CA GLU A 107 0.81 -7.76 -17.73
C GLU A 107 1.41 -6.46 -18.28
N PHE A 108 0.58 -5.44 -18.55
CA PHE A 108 1.01 -4.14 -19.05
C PHE A 108 1.34 -3.15 -17.91
N ILE A 109 1.13 -3.55 -16.66
CA ILE A 109 1.37 -2.75 -15.48
C ILE A 109 2.80 -3.02 -15.00
N SER A 110 3.50 -1.95 -14.70
CA SER A 110 4.88 -2.00 -14.22
C SER A 110 4.83 -2.11 -12.69
N ARG A 111 5.91 -2.65 -12.10
CA ARG A 111 6.00 -2.81 -10.63
C ARG A 111 5.78 -1.49 -9.90
N ASN A 112 6.51 -0.45 -10.31
CA ASN A 112 6.29 0.93 -9.91
C ASN A 112 5.77 1.69 -11.13
N HIS A 113 4.46 1.67 -11.38
CA HIS A 113 3.90 2.25 -12.60
C HIS A 113 3.56 3.72 -12.40
N ALA A 114 2.76 4.02 -11.37
CA ALA A 114 2.30 5.35 -11.06
C ALA A 114 2.50 5.66 -9.58
N GLU A 115 2.60 6.94 -9.27
CA GLU A 115 2.52 7.42 -7.89
C GLU A 115 1.46 8.49 -7.82
N ILE A 116 0.49 8.32 -6.91
CA ILE A 116 -0.43 9.39 -6.52
C ILE A 116 0.04 9.92 -5.18
N TYR A 117 0.21 11.23 -5.11
CA TYR A 117 0.66 11.87 -3.90
C TYR A 117 -0.12 13.17 -3.67
N ARG A 118 -0.20 13.57 -2.41
CA ARG A 118 -0.84 14.82 -2.00
C ARG A 118 0.22 15.86 -1.71
N GLU A 119 0.13 16.99 -2.38
CA GLU A 119 0.93 18.18 -2.11
C GLU A 119 0.01 19.30 -1.61
N GLY A 120 0.08 19.60 -0.32
CA GLY A 120 -0.84 20.53 0.32
C GLY A 120 -2.28 20.02 0.24
N ASP A 121 -3.17 20.77 -0.42
CA ASP A 121 -4.57 20.41 -0.63
C ASP A 121 -4.86 19.87 -2.04
N GLN A 122 -3.83 19.61 -2.85
CA GLN A 122 -3.99 19.05 -4.20
C GLN A 122 -3.43 17.64 -4.29
N TRP A 123 -4.24 16.76 -4.86
CA TRP A 123 -3.80 15.45 -5.31
C TRP A 123 -3.08 15.59 -6.66
N LYS A 124 -1.97 14.88 -6.81
CA LYS A 124 -1.18 14.84 -8.03
C LYS A 124 -0.84 13.40 -8.37
N ILE A 125 -0.67 13.13 -9.65
CA ILE A 125 -0.18 11.85 -10.15
C ILE A 125 1.08 12.07 -10.97
N LYS A 126 2.06 11.19 -10.81
CA LYS A 126 3.27 11.14 -11.64
C LYS A 126 3.51 9.73 -12.18
N ASP A 127 4.13 9.68 -13.35
CA ASP A 127 4.65 8.44 -13.95
C ASP A 127 6.01 8.10 -13.32
N LEU A 128 6.19 6.84 -12.92
CA LEU A 128 7.44 6.35 -12.34
C LEU A 128 8.36 5.69 -13.38
N GLY A 129 8.19 6.04 -14.66
CA GLY A 129 8.91 5.42 -15.77
C GLY A 129 8.23 4.14 -16.27
N SER A 130 6.91 4.13 -16.31
CA SER A 130 6.17 2.97 -16.79
C SER A 130 6.39 2.69 -18.29
N GLU A 131 6.29 1.43 -18.71
CA GLU A 131 6.43 1.10 -20.13
C GLU A 131 5.24 1.58 -20.97
N ASN A 132 4.02 1.39 -20.45
CA ASN A 132 2.78 1.70 -21.19
C ASN A 132 2.26 3.13 -20.95
N GLY A 133 2.81 3.86 -19.98
CA GLY A 133 2.44 5.23 -19.67
C GLY A 133 1.14 5.37 -18.90
N ILE A 134 0.92 6.60 -18.41
CA ILE A 134 -0.29 7.02 -17.71
C ILE A 134 -0.95 8.13 -18.53
N PHE A 135 -2.28 8.05 -18.65
CA PHE A 135 -3.07 9.02 -19.39
C PHE A 135 -4.21 9.55 -18.52
N LEU A 136 -4.52 10.83 -18.67
CA LEU A 136 -5.61 11.48 -17.92
C LEU A 136 -6.72 11.92 -18.85
N ARG A 137 -7.96 11.69 -18.46
CA ARG A 137 -9.15 12.26 -19.08
C ARG A 137 -9.85 13.13 -18.06
N ARG A 138 -9.88 14.45 -18.30
CA ARG A 138 -10.56 15.36 -17.38
C ARG A 138 -12.06 15.21 -17.48
N VAL A 139 -12.76 15.59 -16.42
CA VAL A 139 -14.23 15.72 -16.44
C VAL A 139 -14.65 16.65 -17.58
N GLY A 140 -15.53 16.16 -18.46
CA GLY A 140 -16.01 16.90 -19.63
C GLY A 140 -15.18 16.71 -20.90
N GLU A 141 -14.01 16.08 -20.82
CA GLU A 141 -13.23 15.74 -22.01
C GLU A 141 -13.68 14.41 -22.63
N SER A 142 -13.75 14.40 -23.96
CA SER A 142 -14.15 13.20 -24.72
C SER A 142 -13.00 12.20 -24.90
N ARG A 143 -11.75 12.66 -24.81
CA ARG A 143 -10.54 11.86 -25.11
C ARG A 143 -9.56 11.91 -23.94
N PHE A 144 -8.70 10.91 -23.86
CA PHE A 144 -7.55 10.95 -22.97
C PHE A 144 -6.51 11.93 -23.50
N SER A 145 -5.81 12.59 -22.58
CA SER A 145 -4.63 13.40 -22.83
C SER A 145 -3.49 12.57 -23.40
N ALA A 146 -2.41 13.24 -23.84
CA ALA A 146 -1.15 12.57 -24.08
C ALA A 146 -0.62 11.89 -22.80
N ARG A 147 0.36 10.98 -22.96
CA ARG A 147 1.09 10.39 -21.84
C ARG A 147 1.60 11.51 -20.93
N ILE A 148 1.37 11.39 -19.64
CA ILE A 148 1.91 12.35 -18.68
C ILE A 148 3.42 12.12 -18.56
N ASP A 149 4.18 13.19 -18.73
CA ASP A 149 5.65 13.19 -18.59
C ASP A 149 6.09 13.95 -17.32
N TYR A 150 5.18 14.76 -16.79
CA TYR A 150 5.35 15.56 -15.58
C TYR A 150 4.17 15.33 -14.63
N PRO A 151 4.34 15.60 -13.32
CA PRO A 151 3.25 15.43 -12.37
C PRO A 151 2.05 16.31 -12.70
N GLN A 152 0.87 15.69 -12.75
CA GLN A 152 -0.38 16.36 -13.10
C GLN A 152 -1.30 16.41 -11.88
N VAL A 153 -1.96 17.56 -11.68
CA VAL A 153 -2.99 17.72 -10.64
C VAL A 153 -4.18 16.85 -11.00
N LEU A 154 -4.77 16.17 -10.01
CA LEU A 154 -6.00 15.37 -10.14
C LEU A 154 -7.17 16.12 -9.52
N SER A 155 -8.29 16.14 -10.24
CA SER A 155 -9.57 16.68 -9.76
C SER A 155 -10.58 15.54 -9.57
N PRO A 156 -11.50 15.65 -8.60
CA PRO A 156 -12.53 14.64 -8.40
C PRO A 156 -13.38 14.47 -9.67
N GLY A 157 -13.54 13.21 -10.09
CA GLY A 157 -14.20 12.83 -11.34
C GLY A 157 -13.26 12.62 -12.52
N ASP A 158 -11.98 12.96 -12.41
CA ASP A 158 -11.01 12.68 -13.46
C ASP A 158 -10.82 11.17 -13.65
N GLU A 159 -10.63 10.76 -14.90
CA GLU A 159 -10.32 9.38 -15.23
C GLU A 159 -8.84 9.20 -15.52
N ILE A 160 -8.23 8.26 -14.80
CA ILE A 160 -6.84 7.91 -14.90
C ILE A 160 -6.74 6.57 -15.61
N ALA A 161 -6.07 6.54 -16.75
CA ALA A 161 -5.67 5.30 -17.39
C ALA A 161 -4.23 4.97 -17.02
N ILE A 162 -4.04 3.81 -16.38
CA ILE A 162 -2.74 3.26 -16.01
C ILE A 162 -2.55 2.05 -16.93
N ALA A 163 -1.62 2.16 -17.89
CA ALA A 163 -1.56 1.26 -19.03
C ALA A 163 -2.92 1.15 -19.74
N LYS A 164 -3.57 -0.02 -19.65
CA LYS A 164 -4.88 -0.30 -20.24
C LYS A 164 -6.03 -0.26 -19.23
N LEU A 165 -5.71 -0.28 -17.94
CA LEU A 165 -6.71 -0.15 -16.89
C LEU A 165 -7.16 1.29 -16.75
N ARG A 166 -8.43 1.48 -16.42
CA ARG A 166 -9.04 2.80 -16.22
C ARG A 166 -9.63 2.89 -14.84
N PHE A 167 -9.32 3.97 -14.16
CA PHE A 167 -9.77 4.28 -12.81
C PHE A 167 -10.44 5.64 -12.81
N LEU A 168 -11.50 5.78 -12.04
CA LEU A 168 -12.10 7.07 -11.71
C LEU A 168 -11.49 7.54 -10.40
N PHE A 169 -10.93 8.75 -10.41
CA PHE A 169 -10.44 9.39 -9.21
C PHE A 169 -11.56 10.15 -8.52
N GLN A 170 -11.72 9.93 -7.21
CA GLN A 170 -12.63 10.69 -6.37
C GLN A 170 -11.87 11.21 -5.16
N SER A 171 -12.09 12.47 -4.81
CA SER A 171 -11.62 13.08 -3.57
C SER A 171 -12.80 13.80 -2.93
N PRO A 172 -12.76 14.06 -1.60
CA PRO A 172 -13.84 14.74 -0.90
C PRO A 172 -14.07 16.17 -1.39
#